data_AF-A0A4Q3SGV2-F1
#
_entry.id   AF-A0A4Q3SGV2-F1
#
_cell.length_a   1.000
_cell.length_b   1.000
_cell.length_c   1.000
_cell.angle_alpha   90.00
_cell.angle_beta   90.00
_cell.angle_gamma   90.00
#
_symmetry.space_group_name_H-M   'P 1'
#
loop_
_entity.id
_entity.type
_entity.pdbx_description
1 polymer ?
#
loop_
_entity_poly.entity_id
_entity_poly.type
_entity_poly.pdbx_seq_one_letter_code
_entity_poly.pdbx_strand_id
1 'polypeptide(L)'
;MRRWLPYPAMSGLLLVIWLLLNQTLAPGQFVVGAILGVVLARIFRLLDAPTLRLRNPHRLLLLAARVSLDVVRSNYAVAKLIVRGQSRAVQSGFVSVPLRLTNPYALVVLACIITSTPGTIWVSYEAGRNVLLI
;
A
#
# COMPACT_ATOMS: atom_id res chain seq x y z
N MET A 1 17.13 18.48 20.83
CA MET A 1 16.20 17.74 21.72
C MET A 1 16.21 16.28 21.33
N ARG A 2 16.75 15.41 22.19
CA ARG A 2 16.94 13.97 21.93
C ARG A 2 15.58 13.29 21.71
N ARG A 3 15.28 12.85 20.48
CA ARG A 3 14.09 12.05 20.16
C ARG A 3 14.29 10.63 20.68
N TRP A 4 13.85 10.35 21.90
CA TRP A 4 13.97 9.02 22.53
C TRP A 4 13.17 7.93 21.79
N LEU A 5 12.15 8.30 21.02
CA LEU A 5 11.52 7.43 20.01
C LEU A 5 11.85 7.96 18.60
N PRO A 6 12.46 7.15 17.71
CA PRO A 6 12.75 7.57 16.34
C PRO A 6 11.48 7.81 15.51
N TYR A 7 10.41 7.03 15.77
CA TYR A 7 9.15 7.04 15.03
C TYR A 7 7.95 6.82 15.96
N PRO A 8 7.49 7.85 16.69
CA PRO A 8 6.37 7.72 17.64
C PRO A 8 5.06 7.31 16.95
N ALA A 9 4.81 7.80 15.73
CA ALA A 9 3.66 7.40 14.94
C ALA A 9 3.67 5.90 14.58
N MET A 10 4.84 5.32 14.30
CA MET A 10 4.95 3.91 13.92
C MET A 10 4.76 2.99 15.13
N SER A 11 5.32 3.36 16.29
CA SER A 11 5.07 2.65 17.55
C SER A 11 3.59 2.68 17.94
N GLY A 12 2.91 3.82 17.74
CA GLY A 12 1.47 3.95 17.98
C GLY A 12 0.65 3.09 17.03
N LEU A 13 0.98 3.09 15.73
CA LEU A 13 0.31 2.24 14.74
C LEU A 13 0.45 0.75 15.07
N LEU A 14 1.66 0.31 15.43
CA LEU A 14 1.91 -1.08 15.83
C LEU A 14 1.12 -1.49 17.07
N LEU A 15 0.99 -0.59 18.06
CA LEU A 15 0.15 -0.83 19.23
C LEU A 15 -1.32 -0.96 18.83
N VAL A 16 -1.84 -0.09 17.95
CA VAL A 16 -3.22 -0.18 17.46
C VAL A 16 -3.46 -1.50 16.74
N ILE A 17 -2.55 -1.90 15.84
CA ILE A 17 -2.61 -3.18 15.14
C ILE A 17 -2.60 -4.34 16.14
N TRP A 18 -1.73 -4.30 17.14
CA TRP A 18 -1.65 -5.33 18.18
C TRP A 18 -2.96 -5.49 18.94
N LEU A 19 -3.57 -4.38 19.38
CA LEU A 19 -4.85 -4.41 20.09
C LEU A 19 -6.00 -4.89 19.18
N LEU A 20 -5.99 -4.50 17.91
CA LEU A 20 -6.98 -4.93 16.94
C LEU A 20 -6.91 -6.44 16.68
N LEU A 21 -5.69 -6.99 16.59
CA LEU A 21 -5.46 -8.43 16.42
C LEU A 21 -5.90 -9.23 17.65
N ASN A 22 -5.63 -8.72 18.84
CA ASN A 22 -6.02 -9.39 20.09
C ASN A 22 -7.48 -9.14 20.50
N GLN A 23 -8.18 -8.22 19.80
CA GLN A 23 -9.58 -7.83 20.06
C GLN A 23 -9.89 -7.49 21.53
N THR A 24 -8.91 -6.99 22.28
CA THR A 24 -9.06 -6.70 23.70
C THR A 24 -8.34 -5.41 24.09
N LEU A 25 -8.96 -4.69 25.02
CA LEU A 25 -8.43 -3.46 25.61
C LEU A 25 -7.89 -3.69 27.02
N ALA A 26 -7.59 -4.95 27.36
CA ALA A 26 -7.03 -5.29 28.67
C ALA A 26 -5.70 -4.54 28.92
N PRO A 27 -5.48 -4.01 30.15
CA PRO A 27 -4.26 -3.25 30.46
C PRO A 27 -2.96 -4.00 30.16
N GLY A 28 -2.95 -5.33 30.35
CA GLY A 28 -1.78 -6.16 30.03
C GLY A 28 -1.41 -6.15 28.55
N GLN A 29 -2.40 -6.16 27.66
CA GLN A 29 -2.17 -6.12 26.21
C GLN A 29 -1.69 -4.75 25.74
N PHE A 30 -2.09 -3.69 26.43
CA PHE A 30 -1.55 -2.36 26.24
C PHE A 30 -0.04 -2.29 26.55
N VAL A 31 0.39 -2.86 27.67
CA VAL A 31 1.81 -2.89 28.07
C VAL A 31 2.63 -3.70 27.07
N VAL A 32 2.17 -4.91 26.72
CA VAL A 32 2.85 -5.78 25.76
C VAL A 32 2.93 -5.12 24.38
N GLY A 33 1.82 -4.56 23.90
CA GLY A 33 1.76 -3.85 22.61
C GLY A 33 2.65 -2.61 22.57
N ALA A 34 2.74 -1.86 23.67
CA ALA A 34 3.64 -0.70 23.78
C ALA A 34 5.11 -1.12 23.71
N ILE A 35 5.51 -2.17 24.46
CA ILE A 35 6.88 -2.69 24.44
C ILE A 35 7.23 -3.17 23.02
N LEU A 36 6.36 -3.99 22.41
CA LEU A 36 6.53 -4.47 21.05
C LEU A 36 6.66 -3.32 20.04
N GLY A 37 5.76 -2.33 20.12
CA GLY A 37 5.77 -1.16 19.23
C GLY A 37 7.08 -0.37 19.31
N VAL A 38 7.62 -0.19 20.52
CA VAL A 38 8.90 0.51 20.72
C VAL A 38 10.06 -0.32 20.17
N VAL A 39 10.10 -1.62 20.44
CA VAL A 39 11.16 -2.53 19.97
C VAL A 39 11.17 -2.59 18.44
N LEU A 40 10.01 -2.81 17.81
CA LEU A 40 9.90 -2.83 16.35
C LEU A 40 10.27 -1.47 15.75
N ALA A 41 9.80 -0.35 16.30
CA ALA A 41 10.17 0.98 15.81
C ALA A 41 11.68 1.24 15.90
N ARG A 42 12.39 0.60 16.83
CA ARG A 42 13.86 0.65 16.92
C ARG A 42 14.53 -0.21 15.86
N ILE A 43 14.01 -1.41 15.60
CA ILE A 43 14.49 -2.29 14.52
C ILE A 43 14.31 -1.62 13.15
N PHE A 44 13.15 -1.00 12.90
CA PHE A 44 12.87 -0.30 11.64
C PHE A 44 13.85 0.85 11.34
N ARG A 45 14.40 1.49 12.38
CA ARG A 45 15.45 2.50 12.20
C ARG A 45 16.78 1.89 11.73
N LEU A 46 17.09 0.64 12.08
CA LEU A 46 18.28 -0.05 11.60
C LEU A 46 18.18 -0.41 10.11
N LEU A 47 16.96 -0.54 9.59
CA LEU A 47 16.69 -0.82 8.17
C LEU A 47 16.81 0.41 7.26
N ASP A 48 17.18 1.58 7.81
CA ASP A 48 17.34 2.85 7.11
C ASP A 48 16.17 3.18 6.16
N ALA A 49 14.96 2.93 6.66
CA ALA A 49 13.75 3.11 5.88
C ALA A 49 13.64 4.57 5.40
N PRO A 50 13.44 4.80 4.08
CA PRO A 50 13.40 6.14 3.52
C PRO A 50 12.34 6.99 4.24
N THR A 51 12.66 8.23 4.58
CA THR A 51 11.72 9.05 5.35
C THR A 51 10.47 9.37 4.53
N LEU A 52 9.32 8.94 5.03
CA LEU A 52 8.02 9.21 4.42
C LEU A 52 7.66 10.69 4.58
N ARG A 53 7.88 11.50 3.54
CA ARG A 53 7.45 12.92 3.50
C ARG A 53 6.08 13.02 2.80
N LEU A 54 5.01 12.89 3.56
CA LEU A 54 3.67 13.23 3.07
C LEU A 54 3.47 14.74 3.10
N ARG A 55 3.47 15.38 1.93
CA ARG A 55 3.22 16.82 1.84
C ARG A 55 1.74 17.17 2.07
N ASN A 56 0.82 16.32 1.60
CA ASN A 56 -0.61 16.59 1.62
C ASN A 56 -1.43 15.30 1.85
N PRO A 57 -1.72 14.90 3.10
CA PRO A 57 -2.46 13.67 3.40
C PRO A 57 -3.89 13.69 2.82
N HIS A 58 -4.53 14.85 2.75
CA HIS A 58 -5.85 14.99 2.12
C HIS A 58 -5.84 14.54 0.65
N ARG A 59 -4.80 14.89 -0.13
CA ARG A 59 -4.73 14.49 -1.54
C ARG A 59 -4.56 12.99 -1.70
N LEU A 60 -3.83 12.35 -0.77
CA LEU A 60 -3.71 10.89 -0.73
C LEU A 60 -5.05 10.23 -0.44
N LEU A 61 -5.81 10.72 0.54
CA LEU A 61 -7.15 10.20 0.85
C LEU A 61 -8.11 10.36 -0.35
N LEU A 62 -8.05 11.49 -1.03
CA LEU A 62 -8.88 11.74 -2.21
C LEU A 62 -8.49 10.84 -3.39
N LEU A 63 -7.19 10.58 -3.58
CA LEU A 63 -6.71 9.59 -4.54
C LEU A 63 -7.21 8.19 -4.18
N ALA A 64 -7.06 7.77 -2.92
CA ALA A 64 -7.51 6.47 -2.44
C ALA A 64 -9.02 6.27 -2.65
N ALA A 65 -9.84 7.28 -2.31
CA ALA A 65 -11.29 7.21 -2.52
C ALA A 65 -11.66 7.06 -4.01
N ARG A 66 -11.01 7.83 -4.90
CA ARG A 66 -11.24 7.72 -6.35
C ARG A 66 -10.83 6.35 -6.89
N VAL A 67 -9.63 5.90 -6.57
CA VAL A 67 -9.12 4.59 -7.02
C VAL A 67 -10.03 3.47 -6.51
N SER A 68 -10.40 3.46 -5.23
CA SER A 68 -11.27 2.42 -4.68
C SER A 68 -12.59 2.33 -5.43
N LEU A 69 -13.16 3.49 -5.80
CA LEU A 69 -14.40 3.56 -6.55
C LEU A 69 -14.23 3.04 -7.99
N ASP A 70 -13.12 3.36 -8.65
CA ASP A 70 -12.80 2.85 -9.99
C ASP A 70 -12.52 1.34 -9.96
N VAL A 71 -11.79 0.85 -8.95
CA VAL A 71 -11.52 -0.57 -8.72
C VAL A 71 -12.83 -1.34 -8.52
N VAL A 72 -13.74 -0.84 -7.68
CA VAL A 72 -15.05 -1.48 -7.45
C VAL A 72 -15.86 -1.53 -8.74
N ARG A 73 -15.91 -0.43 -9.51
CA ARG A 73 -16.63 -0.39 -10.80
C ARG A 73 -16.05 -1.38 -11.81
N SER A 74 -14.72 -1.44 -11.94
CA SER A 74 -14.07 -2.37 -12.87
C SER A 74 -14.27 -3.83 -12.45
N ASN A 75 -14.15 -4.14 -11.16
CA ASN A 75 -14.42 -5.49 -10.65
C ASN A 75 -15.88 -5.90 -10.86
N TYR A 76 -16.82 -4.98 -10.65
CA TYR A 76 -18.23 -5.22 -10.94
C TYR A 76 -18.49 -5.48 -12.43
N ALA A 77 -17.83 -4.73 -13.33
CA ALA A 77 -17.94 -4.94 -14.76
C ALA A 77 -17.44 -6.34 -15.19
N VAL A 78 -16.31 -6.78 -14.63
CA VAL A 78 -15.79 -8.13 -14.87
C VAL A 78 -16.69 -9.21 -14.28
N ALA A 79 -17.18 -9.03 -13.04
CA ALA A 79 -18.13 -9.95 -12.44
C ALA A 79 -19.40 -10.11 -13.31
N LYS A 80 -19.92 -9.01 -13.85
CA LYS A 80 -21.08 -9.01 -14.76
C LYS A 80 -20.80 -9.73 -16.08
N LEU A 81 -19.60 -9.61 -16.65
CA LEU A 81 -19.19 -10.35 -17.84
C LEU A 81 -19.16 -11.86 -17.57
N ILE A 82 -18.59 -12.27 -16.44
CA ILE A 82 -18.52 -13.67 -16.00
C ILE A 82 -19.93 -14.25 -15.81
N VAL A 83 -20.80 -13.55 -15.07
CA VAL A 83 -22.18 -14.01 -14.80
C VAL A 83 -23.02 -14.11 -16.08
N ARG A 84 -22.80 -13.21 -17.05
CA ARG A 84 -23.51 -13.25 -18.34
C ARG A 84 -22.97 -14.32 -19.31
N GLY A 85 -21.91 -15.03 -18.96
CA GLY A 85 -21.26 -16.02 -19.84
C GLY A 85 -20.69 -15.41 -21.12
N GLN A 86 -20.49 -14.08 -21.15
CA GLN A 86 -19.92 -13.40 -22.31
C GLN A 86 -18.40 -13.55 -22.29
N SER A 87 -17.92 -14.67 -22.83
CA SER A 87 -16.49 -14.85 -23.10
C SER A 87 -16.12 -14.06 -24.35
N ARG A 88 -15.70 -12.81 -24.17
CA ARG A 88 -15.04 -12.05 -25.24
C ARG A 88 -13.61 -12.56 -25.33
N ALA A 89 -13.09 -12.76 -26.55
CA ALA A 89 -11.68 -13.12 -26.73
C ALA A 89 -10.80 -12.05 -26.08
N VAL A 90 -10.18 -12.40 -24.94
CA VAL A 90 -9.27 -11.52 -24.21
C VAL A 90 -7.90 -11.68 -24.86
N GLN A 91 -7.38 -10.61 -25.45
CA GLN A 91 -6.00 -10.57 -25.92
C GLN A 91 -5.11 -10.16 -24.75
N SER A 92 -4.26 -11.09 -24.28
CA SER A 92 -3.20 -10.78 -23.33
C SER A 92 -1.96 -10.29 -24.08
N GLY A 93 -1.25 -9.34 -23.48
CA GLY A 93 -0.01 -8.81 -24.02
C GLY A 93 0.73 -7.99 -22.97
N PHE A 94 2.04 -7.88 -23.14
CA PHE A 94 2.89 -7.07 -22.28
C PHE A 94 2.97 -5.64 -22.82
N VAL A 95 2.82 -4.67 -21.93
CA VAL A 95 2.91 -3.24 -22.29
C VAL A 95 3.98 -2.58 -21.45
N SER A 96 4.97 -2.00 -22.12
CA SER A 96 6.02 -1.19 -21.49
C SER A 96 5.59 0.26 -21.38
N VAL A 97 5.41 0.75 -20.16
CA VAL A 97 4.97 2.12 -19.85
C VAL A 97 6.12 2.90 -19.22
N PRO A 98 6.64 3.97 -19.87
CA PRO A 98 7.65 4.82 -19.26
C PRO A 98 7.05 5.64 -18.12
N LEU A 99 7.66 5.55 -16.94
CA LEU A 99 7.27 6.25 -15.73
C LEU A 99 8.13 7.50 -15.52
N ARG A 100 7.50 8.59 -15.09
CA ARG A 100 8.20 9.77 -14.54
C ARG A 100 8.35 9.71 -13.02
N LEU A 101 7.78 8.67 -12.40
CA LEU A 101 7.69 8.51 -10.97
C LEU A 101 8.97 7.84 -10.45
N THR A 102 9.68 8.52 -9.56
CA THR A 102 10.95 8.03 -8.99
C THR A 102 10.87 7.72 -7.50
N ASN A 103 9.79 8.17 -6.82
CA ASN A 103 9.63 7.94 -5.40
C ASN A 103 9.22 6.48 -5.14
N PRO A 104 9.96 5.72 -4.32
CA PRO A 104 9.69 4.30 -4.07
C PRO A 104 8.30 4.07 -3.45
N TYR A 105 7.85 4.94 -2.55
CA TYR A 105 6.51 4.83 -1.96
C TYR A 105 5.41 5.08 -2.99
N ALA A 106 5.64 6.02 -3.91
CA ALA A 106 4.67 6.31 -4.96
C ALA A 106 4.61 5.16 -5.97
N LEU A 107 5.75 4.50 -6.27
CA LEU A 107 5.81 3.30 -7.10
C LEU A 107 5.06 2.13 -6.46
N VAL A 108 5.22 1.91 -5.14
CA VAL A 108 4.45 0.88 -4.41
C VAL A 108 2.95 1.16 -4.50
N VAL A 109 2.53 2.40 -4.26
CA VAL A 109 1.11 2.79 -4.39
C VAL A 109 0.62 2.53 -5.82
N LEU A 110 1.38 2.93 -6.84
CA LEU A 110 1.03 2.68 -8.24
C LEU A 110 0.90 1.18 -8.54
N ALA A 111 1.81 0.35 -8.04
CA ALA A 111 1.77 -1.10 -8.19
C ALA A 111 0.49 -1.71 -7.57
N CYS A 112 0.09 -1.24 -6.38
CA CYS A 112 -1.17 -1.63 -5.77
C CYS A 112 -2.38 -1.22 -6.62
N ILE A 113 -2.40 0.01 -7.16
CA ILE A 113 -3.50 0.53 -7.99
C ILE A 113 -3.68 -0.31 -9.26
N ILE A 114 -2.59 -0.53 -10.01
CA ILE A 114 -2.62 -1.29 -11.28
C ILE A 114 -3.01 -2.74 -11.03
N THR A 115 -2.45 -3.38 -10.01
CA THR A 115 -2.74 -4.80 -9.72
C THR A 115 -4.16 -5.01 -9.19
N SER A 116 -4.74 -4.00 -8.51
CA SER A 116 -6.14 -4.06 -8.05
C SER A 116 -7.14 -3.80 -9.17
N THR A 117 -6.69 -3.23 -10.30
CA THR A 117 -7.54 -2.97 -11.46
C THR A 117 -7.62 -4.25 -12.29
N PRO A 118 -8.81 -4.83 -12.48
CA PRO A 118 -8.93 -6.11 -13.15
C PRO A 118 -8.55 -5.98 -14.64
N GLY A 119 -7.74 -6.92 -15.11
CA GLY A 119 -7.18 -6.92 -16.46
C GLY A 119 -5.76 -6.37 -16.59
N THR A 120 -5.14 -5.92 -15.49
CA THR A 120 -3.74 -5.49 -15.46
C THR A 120 -2.99 -6.11 -14.27
N ILE A 121 -1.69 -6.37 -14.45
CA ILE A 121 -0.82 -6.88 -13.38
C ILE A 121 0.52 -6.16 -13.42
N TRP A 122 1.12 -5.88 -12.27
CA TRP A 122 2.49 -5.38 -12.24
C TRP A 122 3.48 -6.54 -12.40
N VAL A 123 4.25 -6.57 -13.48
CA VAL A 123 5.21 -7.65 -13.73
C VAL A 123 6.61 -7.29 -13.27
N SER A 124 7.13 -6.16 -13.76
CA SER A 124 8.50 -5.74 -13.44
C SER A 124 8.67 -4.24 -13.59
N TYR A 125 9.60 -3.67 -12.83
CA TYR A 125 9.99 -2.28 -12.94
C TYR A 125 11.50 -2.16 -13.07
N GLU A 126 11.94 -1.60 -14.19
CA GLU A 126 13.34 -1.37 -14.49
C GLU A 126 13.72 0.05 -14.05
N ALA A 127 14.35 0.16 -12.88
CA ALA A 127 14.72 1.44 -12.28
C ALA A 127 15.69 2.26 -13.15
N GLY A 128 16.61 1.60 -13.88
CA GLY A 128 17.58 2.27 -14.75
C GLY A 128 16.96 3.00 -15.94
N ARG A 129 15.83 2.50 -16.45
CA ARG A 129 15.11 3.09 -17.60
C ARG A 129 13.79 3.76 -17.19
N ASN A 130 13.42 3.65 -15.91
CA ASN A 130 12.11 4.04 -15.39
C ASN A 130 10.95 3.46 -16.22
N VAL A 131 11.04 2.19 -16.60
CA VAL A 131 10.00 1.53 -17.39
C VAL A 131 9.28 0.50 -16.53
N LEU A 132 7.96 0.59 -16.52
CA LEU A 132 7.07 -0.41 -15.95
C LEU A 132 6.61 -1.37 -17.05
N LEU A 133 6.70 -2.66 -16.78
CA LEU A 133 6.10 -3.71 -17.59
C LEU A 133 4.83 -4.21 -16.90
N ILE A 134 3.70 -4.05 -17.59
CA ILE A 134 2.37 -4.55 -17.21
C ILE A 134 2.06 -5.78 -18.07
#